data_AF-A0A3A5J1L1-F1
#
_entry.id   AF-A0A3A5J1L1-F1
#
_cell.length_a   1.000
_cell.length_b   1.000
_cell.length_c   1.000
_cell.angle_alpha   90.00
_cell.angle_beta   90.00
_cell.angle_gamma   90.00
#
_symmetry.space_group_name_H-M   'P 1'
#
loop_
_entity.id
_entity.type
_entity.pdbx_description
1 polymer ?
#
loop_
_entity_poly.entity_id
_entity_poly.type
_entity_poly.pdbx_seq_one_letter_code
_entity_poly.pdbx_strand_id
1 'polypeptide(L)'
;MCGLCGALGGEDHWTAHLSVAEQADVRRRQRAYRIGLINTVLRAPRLTLTDFQSSRYVLAGATGKRAIVDDLGGIWQQAETMTGASLDPLDPEFLDGLGT
;
A
#
# COMPACT_ATOMS: atom_id res chain seq x y z
N MET A 1 13.30 -11.98 -4.17
CA MET A 1 14.36 -11.01 -3.87
C MET A 1 15.23 -11.60 -2.76
N CYS A 2 16.57 -11.64 -2.91
CA CYS A 2 17.49 -12.18 -1.91
C CYS A 2 17.66 -11.19 -0.74
N GLY A 3 18.19 -11.66 0.40
CA GLY A 3 18.32 -10.86 1.63
C GLY A 3 19.13 -9.56 1.47
N LEU A 4 20.07 -9.50 0.52
CA LEU A 4 20.93 -8.33 0.29
C LEU A 4 20.18 -7.14 -0.34
N CYS A 5 19.33 -7.38 -1.34
CA CYS A 5 18.54 -6.32 -1.96
C CYS A 5 17.56 -5.69 -0.96
N GLY A 6 17.04 -6.48 0.00
CA GLY A 6 16.20 -5.99 1.08
C GLY A 6 16.95 -5.33 2.24
N ALA A 7 18.29 -5.33 2.23
CA ALA A 7 19.14 -4.64 3.21
C ALA A 7 19.70 -3.32 2.66
N LEU A 8 19.94 -3.25 1.34
CA LEU A 8 20.47 -2.05 0.67
C LEU A 8 19.39 -1.21 -0.03
N GLY A 9 18.28 -1.83 -0.46
CA GLY A 9 17.13 -1.13 -1.06
C GLY A 9 16.11 -0.70 -0.02
N GLY A 10 16.57 -0.36 1.20
CA GLY A 10 15.70 0.13 2.27
C GLY A 10 14.86 1.28 1.76
N GLU A 11 13.55 1.06 1.77
CA GLU A 11 12.54 2.06 1.46
C GLU A 11 12.73 3.22 2.47
N ASP A 12 13.26 4.36 2.01
CA ASP A 12 13.37 5.63 2.77
C ASP A 12 11.97 6.23 3.02
N HIS A 13 11.03 5.40 3.45
CA HIS A 13 9.69 5.79 3.82
C HIS A 13 9.60 5.77 5.34
N TRP A 14 9.00 6.81 5.94
CA TRP A 14 8.90 6.97 7.41
C TRP A 14 8.27 5.77 8.13
N THR A 15 7.46 4.98 7.43
CA THR A 15 6.87 3.74 7.97
C THR A 15 7.85 2.56 8.01
N ALA A 16 8.99 2.63 7.32
CA ALA A 16 9.94 1.53 7.17
C ALA A 16 11.10 1.55 8.18
N HIS A 17 11.06 2.46 9.17
CA HIS A 17 12.04 2.51 10.26
C HIS A 17 11.91 1.29 11.18
N LEU A 18 12.53 0.19 10.76
CA LEU A 18 12.75 -1.00 11.56
C LEU A 18 14.26 -1.14 11.75
N SER A 19 14.68 -1.42 12.98
CA SER A 19 16.09 -1.61 13.33
C SER A 19 16.69 -2.78 12.54
N VAL A 20 18.00 -2.75 12.27
CA VAL A 20 18.72 -3.81 11.53
C VAL A 20 18.51 -5.23 12.13
N ALA A 21 18.12 -5.31 13.40
CA ALA A 21 17.81 -6.54 14.12
C ALA A 21 16.47 -7.19 13.71
N GLU A 22 15.59 -6.47 13.02
CA GLU A 22 14.27 -6.97 12.63
C GLU A 22 14.36 -7.81 11.36
N GLN A 23 14.32 -9.12 11.56
CA GLN A 23 14.41 -10.19 10.56
C GLN A 23 13.46 -9.94 9.36
N ALA A 24 13.83 -10.42 8.18
CA ALA A 24 13.05 -10.26 6.93
C ALA A 24 11.57 -10.68 7.07
N ASP A 25 11.28 -11.64 7.94
CA ASP A 25 9.92 -12.09 8.26
C ASP A 25 9.09 -11.02 8.97
N VAL A 26 9.69 -10.25 9.89
CA VAL A 26 9.02 -9.13 10.57
C VAL A 26 8.64 -8.06 9.55
N ARG A 27 9.55 -7.71 8.63
CA ARG A 27 9.27 -6.74 7.57
C ARG A 27 8.14 -7.18 6.64
N ARG A 28 8.15 -8.45 6.22
CA ARG A 28 7.06 -9.02 5.40
C ARG A 28 5.72 -8.98 6.11
N ARG A 29 5.67 -9.34 7.40
CA ARG A 29 4.44 -9.28 8.21
C ARG A 29 3.92 -7.86 8.35
N GLN A 30 4.80 -6.89 8.66
CA GLN A 30 4.43 -5.48 8.76
C GLN A 30 3.88 -4.94 7.43
N ARG A 31 4.51 -5.30 6.30
CA ARG A 31 4.03 -4.91 4.97
C ARG A 31 2.66 -5.52 4.66
N ALA A 32 2.47 -6.82 4.93
CA ALA A 32 1.18 -7.48 4.76
C ALA A 32 0.08 -6.84 5.62
N TYR A 33 0.41 -6.48 6.87
CA TYR A 33 -0.50 -5.77 7.77
C TYR A 33 -0.92 -4.41 7.19
N ARG A 34 0.02 -3.60 6.71
CA ARG A 34 -0.27 -2.31 6.07
C ARG A 34 -1.14 -2.45 4.82
N ILE A 35 -0.83 -3.43 3.96
CA ILE A 35 -1.66 -3.75 2.80
C ILE A 35 -3.08 -4.09 3.22
N GLY A 36 -3.26 -4.85 4.30
CA GLY A 36 -4.57 -5.16 4.87
C GLY A 36 -5.36 -3.91 5.26
N LEU A 37 -4.74 -3.00 6.02
CA LEU A 37 -5.36 -1.74 6.43
C LEU A 37 -5.76 -0.87 5.23
N ILE A 38 -4.85 -0.70 4.27
CA ILE A 38 -5.10 0.12 3.08
C ILE A 38 -6.20 -0.49 2.21
N ASN A 39 -6.25 -1.82 2.11
CA ASN A 39 -7.31 -2.50 1.37
C ASN A 39 -8.69 -2.34 2.01
N THR A 40 -8.79 -2.11 3.32
CA THR A 40 -10.06 -1.71 3.93
C THR A 40 -10.58 -0.41 3.32
N VAL A 41 -9.68 0.55 3.11
CA VAL A 41 -10.02 1.85 2.51
C VAL A 41 -10.31 1.75 1.01
N LEU A 42 -9.47 1.00 0.28
CA LEU A 42 -9.59 0.84 -1.18
C LEU A 42 -10.80 0.02 -1.64
N ARG A 43 -11.56 -0.60 -0.72
CA ARG A 43 -12.81 -1.31 -1.06
C ARG A 43 -13.85 -0.41 -1.70
N ALA A 44 -14.05 0.80 -1.18
CA ALA A 44 -15.04 1.74 -1.70
C ALA A 44 -14.82 2.07 -3.20
N PRO A 45 -13.59 2.43 -3.65
CA PRO A 45 -13.32 2.62 -5.08
C PRO A 45 -13.15 1.32 -5.89
N ARG A 46 -13.35 0.13 -5.29
CA ARG A 46 -13.12 -1.19 -5.92
C ARG A 46 -11.69 -1.37 -6.44
N LEU A 47 -10.74 -0.94 -5.63
CA LEU A 47 -9.32 -1.10 -5.85
C LEU A 47 -8.74 -2.15 -4.89
N THR A 48 -7.61 -2.73 -5.25
CA THR A 48 -6.88 -3.68 -4.39
C THR A 48 -5.39 -3.45 -4.53
N LEU A 49 -4.72 -3.32 -3.39
CA LEU A 49 -3.28 -3.21 -3.25
C LEU A 49 -2.69 -4.59 -2.97
N THR A 50 -1.58 -4.91 -3.62
CA THR A 50 -0.83 -6.15 -3.45
C THR A 50 0.67 -5.87 -3.37
N ASP A 51 1.41 -6.73 -2.67
CA ASP A 51 2.87 -6.63 -2.61
C ASP A 51 3.48 -6.91 -4.00
N PHE A 52 4.51 -6.14 -4.35
CA PHE A 52 5.30 -6.37 -5.55
C PHE A 52 6.79 -6.36 -5.23
N GLN A 53 7.39 -7.55 -5.31
CA GLN A 53 8.82 -7.79 -5.08
C GLN A 53 9.33 -7.30 -3.72
N SER A 54 8.47 -7.17 -2.70
CA SER A 54 8.82 -6.74 -1.35
C SER A 54 9.47 -5.35 -1.26
N SER A 55 9.29 -4.50 -2.27
CA SER A 55 9.77 -3.11 -2.29
C SER A 55 8.76 -2.15 -2.88
N ARG A 56 7.89 -2.61 -3.77
CA ARG A 56 6.84 -1.80 -4.41
C ARG A 56 5.47 -2.43 -4.19
N TYR A 57 4.44 -1.76 -4.68
CA TYR A 57 3.07 -2.23 -4.64
C TYR A 57 2.48 -2.28 -6.04
N VAL A 58 1.47 -3.13 -6.21
CA VAL A 58 0.61 -3.09 -7.39
C VAL A 58 -0.80 -2.74 -6.94
N LEU A 59 -1.33 -1.65 -7.49
CA LEU A 59 -2.72 -1.24 -7.37
C LEU A 59 -3.48 -1.79 -8.58
N ALA A 60 -4.56 -2.52 -8.33
CA ALA A 60 -5.41 -3.12 -9.36
C ALA A 60 -6.85 -2.66 -9.18
N GLY A 61 -7.56 -2.40 -10.28
CA GLY A 61 -8.98 -2.07 -10.27
C GLY A 61 -9.85 -3.19 -10.84
N ALA A 62 -11.15 -3.14 -10.53
CA ALA A 62 -12.13 -4.13 -10.99
C ALA A 62 -12.26 -4.26 -12.52
N THR A 63 -11.81 -3.25 -13.28
CA THR A 63 -11.82 -3.24 -14.76
C THR A 63 -10.56 -3.85 -15.39
N GLY A 64 -9.65 -4.41 -14.58
CA GLY A 64 -8.39 -5.00 -15.04
C GLY A 64 -7.24 -4.00 -15.20
N LYS A 65 -7.47 -2.69 -15.00
CA LYS A 65 -6.39 -1.68 -14.94
C LYS A 65 -5.46 -1.96 -13.76
N ARG A 66 -4.15 -1.84 -13.98
CA ARG A 66 -3.12 -2.06 -12.94
C ARG A 66 -2.03 -1.00 -13.05
N ALA A 67 -1.48 -0.58 -11.91
CA ALA A 67 -0.36 0.34 -11.82
C ALA A 67 0.63 -0.13 -10.74
N ILE A 68 1.92 0.08 -10.98
CA ILE A 68 2.96 -0.10 -9.96
C ILE A 68 3.08 1.21 -9.19
N VAL A 69 3.17 1.11 -7.87
CA VAL A 69 3.37 2.25 -6.96
C VAL A 69 4.62 1.98 -6.14
N ASP A 70 5.50 2.97 -6.02
CA ASP A 70 6.80 2.77 -5.38
C ASP A 70 6.70 2.70 -3.86
N ASP A 71 5.83 3.51 -3.24
CA ASP A 71 5.67 3.58 -1.79
C ASP A 71 4.19 3.81 -1.39
N LEU A 72 3.95 4.04 -0.09
CA LEU A 72 2.60 4.29 0.41
C LEU A 72 2.04 5.66 0.03
N GLY A 73 2.90 6.67 -0.13
CA GLY A 73 2.50 8.03 -0.49
C GLY A 73 1.93 8.11 -1.91
N GLY A 74 2.47 7.31 -2.83
CA GLY A 74 1.98 7.26 -4.22
C GLY A 74 0.62 6.58 -4.42
N ILE A 75 0.08 5.88 -3.41
CA ILE A 75 -1.13 5.05 -3.56
C ILE A 75 -2.35 5.91 -3.89
N TRP A 76 -2.56 7.00 -3.16
CA TRP A 76 -3.77 7.82 -3.32
C TRP A 76 -3.80 8.53 -4.65
N GLN A 77 -2.70 9.17 -5.03
CA GLN A 77 -2.57 9.81 -6.35
C GLN A 77 -2.84 8.82 -7.49
N GLN A 78 -2.31 7.60 -7.38
CA GLN A 78 -2.54 6.57 -8.39
C GLN A 78 -3.99 6.06 -8.39
N ALA A 79 -4.62 5.94 -7.22
CA ALA A 79 -6.01 5.56 -7.06
C ALA A 79 -6.97 6.59 -7.69
N GLU A 80 -6.73 7.88 -7.45
CA GLU A 80 -7.47 8.98 -8.07
C GLU A 80 -7.32 8.95 -9.59
N THR A 81 -6.10 8.74 -10.09
CA THR A 81 -5.84 8.62 -11.53
C THR A 81 -6.58 7.43 -12.15
N MET A 82 -6.65 6.29 -11.47
CA MET A 82 -7.33 5.08 -11.97
C MET A 82 -8.85 5.20 -11.96
N THR A 83 -9.41 5.91 -10.97
CA THR A 83 -10.86 6.06 -10.76
C THR A 83 -11.43 7.28 -11.46
N GLY A 84 -10.62 8.32 -11.70
CA GLY A 84 -11.06 9.62 -12.22
C GLY A 84 -11.82 10.47 -11.20
N ALA A 85 -11.75 10.12 -9.91
CA ALA A 85 -12.41 10.83 -8.82
C ALA A 85 -11.39 11.14 -7.71
N SER A 86 -11.61 12.23 -6.98
CA SER A 86 -10.79 12.50 -5.80
C SER A 86 -11.11 11.50 -4.70
N LEU A 87 -10.08 11.09 -3.96
CA LEU A 87 -10.17 10.12 -2.89
C LEU A 87 -9.54 10.73 -1.65
N ASP A 88 -10.39 11.24 -0.75
CA ASP A 88 -9.95 11.64 0.57
C ASP A 88 -10.22 10.48 1.57
N PRO A 89 -9.16 9.79 2.03
CA PRO A 89 -9.32 8.70 3.00
C PRO A 89 -9.74 9.20 4.39
N LEU A 90 -9.73 10.52 4.64
CA LEU A 90 -10.20 11.16 5.87
C LEU A 90 -11.57 11.85 5.68
N ASP A 91 -12.23 11.65 4.54
CA ASP A 91 -13.56 12.19 4.30
C ASP A 91 -14.56 11.64 5.33
N PRO A 92 -15.34 12.50 6.01
CA PRO A 92 -16.28 12.05 7.05
C PRO A 92 -17.34 11.06 6.56
N GLU A 93 -17.87 11.23 5.35
CA GLU A 93 -18.88 10.32 4.81
C GLU A 93 -18.27 8.94 4.50
N PHE A 94 -17.05 8.95 3.98
CA PHE A 94 -16.26 7.73 3.77
C PHE A 94 -15.98 7.01 5.10
N LEU A 95 -15.55 7.73 6.15
CA LEU A 95 -15.26 7.16 7.47
C LEU A 95 -16.52 6.59 8.14
N ASP A 96 -17.67 7.26 8.03
CA ASP A 96 -18.96 6.74 8.52
C ASP A 96 -19.33 5.42 7.84
N GLY A 97 -19.03 5.29 6.53
CA GLY A 97 -19.24 4.08 5.75
C GLY A 97 -18.32 2.91 6.11
N LEU A 98 -17.20 3.15 6.80
CA LEU A 98 -16.30 2.08 7.25
C LEU A 98 -16.84 1.31 8.46
N GLY A 99 -17.78 1.88 9.21
CA GLY A 99 -18.44 1.25 10.36
C GLY A 99 -17.47 0.98 11.52
N THR A 100 -17.69 1.66 12.65
CA THR A 100 -17.10 1.26 13.94
C THR A 100 -17.87 0.08 14.54
#